data_AF-A0A662WCS5-F1
#
_entry.id   AF-A0A662WCS5-F1
#
_cell.length_a   1.000
_cell.length_b   1.000
_cell.length_c   1.000
_cell.angle_alpha   90.00
_cell.angle_beta   90.00
_cell.angle_gamma   90.00
#
_symmetry.space_group_name_H-M   'P 1'
#
loop_
_entity.id
_entity.type
_entity.pdbx_description
1 polymer ?
#
loop_
_entity_poly.entity_id
_entity_poly.type
_entity_poly.pdbx_seq_one_letter_code
_entity_poly.pdbx_strand_id
1 'polypeptide(L)'
;MILINFVLGLALMIVSFVMQVIESTESADKALQFLWRLSPLFCLGRGLLNLTIVEITHTGGGETDNELSKDPFALENTGYEIIYLLFDAVLYFAIAVGIDYAMTFPKFKAAMSKDPSIPLERGDVDADVGAEEERVLMGGADNDAIKLQNLRKVYRKGEKVAVENLSFGLKHGECFGFLGINGAGKTSTMKMLTGDIVPTSGNATLSGFDILTQQVQVRRQIGYCPQFDALIDLLTVREHLELFAKIKGVPNAVLNEVVIEKMEQLNLMAFEDKLAGSLSGGNKRKLSVAIAMIGAPKILFLDEPSTGMDPVSRRFMWDIISEISTYSKESTVVLTTHSMEECEALCTRVGIMVGGGLKCLGSVQHLKTRFGDGLMFDAKLQVPLTEDVSALVLRHFDSLETRIDEDQLAETCRLFGKAAWEQKITNTHPTGHTIANFAKRDGYVLASSFAAWWITETQFDNVSSFLEKNFGAVELLERKHDSCWFKIHGQSGHGAAFGGSGAQADSTLRLSNVFDLVENAKTQLAIREYSVSQTTLEQIFNSFASQQDVSEPVLTTPTNSSSSFSLGFVSRFFRR
;
A
#
# COMPACT_ATOMS: atom_id res chain seq x y z
N MET A 1 24.55 20.31 12.84
CA MET A 1 23.92 21.41 13.60
C MET A 1 24.52 21.55 15.00
N ILE A 2 24.38 20.56 15.89
CA ILE A 2 24.93 20.62 17.28
C ILE A 2 26.45 20.88 17.30
N LEU A 3 27.22 20.14 16.49
CA LEU A 3 28.68 20.33 16.39
C LEU A 3 29.07 21.73 15.91
N ILE A 4 28.33 22.30 14.95
CA ILE A 4 28.60 23.64 14.42
C ILE A 4 28.34 24.69 15.50
N ASN A 5 27.25 24.56 16.25
CA ASN A 5 26.93 25.48 17.34
C ASN A 5 27.98 25.38 18.46
N PHE A 6 28.41 24.16 18.81
CA PHE A 6 29.48 23.92 19.77
C PHE A 6 30.82 24.57 19.35
N VAL A 7 31.26 24.32 18.11
CA VAL A 7 32.50 24.89 17.58
C VAL A 7 32.42 26.42 17.50
N LEU A 8 31.27 26.97 17.08
CA LEU A 8 31.07 28.41 17.02
C LEU A 8 31.14 29.05 18.41
N GLY A 9 30.44 28.49 19.41
CA GLY A 9 30.47 29.01 20.78
C GLY A 9 31.86 28.99 21.39
N LEU A 10 32.62 27.89 21.17
CA LEU A 10 33.98 27.74 21.67
C LEU A 10 34.96 28.68 20.94
N ALA A 11 34.84 28.83 19.63
CA ALA A 11 35.64 29.78 18.85
C ALA A 11 35.40 31.22 19.29
N LEU A 12 34.14 31.62 19.48
CA LEU A 12 33.78 32.95 19.98
C LEU A 12 34.34 33.20 21.39
N MET A 13 34.30 32.19 22.26
CA MET A 13 34.87 32.29 23.61
C MET A 13 36.40 32.50 23.56
N ILE A 14 37.12 31.73 22.74
CA ILE A 14 38.57 31.88 22.57
C ILE A 14 38.91 33.26 21.99
N VAL A 15 38.18 33.71 20.97
CA VAL A 15 38.40 35.03 20.36
C VAL A 15 38.18 36.14 21.39
N SER A 16 37.12 36.07 22.18
CA SER A 16 36.86 37.05 23.24
C SER A 16 37.95 37.04 24.30
N PHE A 17 38.41 35.86 24.73
CA PHE A 17 39.53 35.74 25.67
C PHE A 17 40.81 36.39 25.14
N VAL A 18 41.18 36.10 23.88
CA VAL A 18 42.37 36.70 23.25
C VAL A 18 42.24 38.22 23.15
N MET A 19 41.05 38.74 22.84
CA MET A 19 40.82 40.19 22.75
C MET A 19 40.87 40.91 24.11
N GLN A 20 40.59 40.21 25.22
CA GLN A 20 40.72 40.77 26.58
C GLN A 20 42.16 40.88 27.05
N VAL A 21 43.03 39.99 26.59
CA VAL A 21 44.46 40.01 26.95
C VAL A 21 45.20 41.18 26.28
N ILE A 22 44.69 41.68 25.16
CA ILE A 22 45.32 42.76 24.38
C ILE A 22 44.60 44.10 24.69
N GLU A 23 45.30 45.01 25.37
CA GLU A 23 44.74 46.32 25.81
C GLU A 23 44.14 47.14 24.66
N SER A 24 44.69 47.05 23.44
CA SER A 24 44.19 47.79 22.28
C SER A 24 42.84 47.27 21.75
N THR A 25 42.42 46.06 22.12
CA THR A 25 41.19 45.42 21.65
C THR A 25 40.09 45.27 22.70
N GLU A 26 40.36 45.65 23.95
CA GLU A 26 39.43 45.47 25.08
C GLU A 26 38.10 46.22 24.89
N SER A 27 38.17 47.45 24.37
CA SER A 27 36.97 48.27 24.10
C SER A 27 36.09 47.68 22.99
N ALA A 28 36.71 47.05 21.98
CA ALA A 28 36.00 46.35 20.91
C ALA A 28 35.37 45.05 21.39
N ASP A 29 36.03 44.32 22.29
CA ASP A 29 35.47 43.10 22.89
C ASP A 29 34.20 43.40 23.70
N LYS A 30 34.20 44.45 24.54
CA LYS A 30 33.01 44.87 25.31
C LYS A 30 31.78 45.14 24.42
N ALA A 31 31.98 45.69 23.22
CA ALA A 31 30.89 45.90 22.26
C ALA A 31 30.44 44.59 21.57
N LEU A 32 31.39 43.75 21.14
CA LEU A 32 31.10 42.49 20.43
C LEU A 32 30.45 41.43 21.32
N GLN A 33 30.77 41.44 22.62
CA GLN A 33 30.14 40.58 23.62
C GLN A 33 28.63 40.69 23.66
N PHE A 34 28.07 41.88 23.46
CA PHE A 34 26.62 42.07 23.45
C PHE A 34 25.96 41.24 22.35
N LEU A 35 26.61 41.13 21.18
CA LEU A 35 26.15 40.31 20.08
C LEU A 35 26.44 38.82 20.31
N TRP A 36 27.63 38.48 20.82
CA TRP A 36 28.02 37.09 21.05
C TRP A 36 27.25 36.43 22.19
N ARG A 37 26.69 37.22 23.12
CA ARG A 37 25.79 36.76 24.19
C ARG A 37 24.47 36.14 23.70
N LEU A 38 24.08 36.36 22.44
CA LEU A 38 22.96 35.64 21.81
C LEU A 38 23.28 34.16 21.51
N SER A 39 24.55 33.75 21.63
CA SER A 39 24.94 32.34 21.57
C SER A 39 24.92 31.74 22.98
N PRO A 40 24.04 30.77 23.27
CA PRO A 40 23.96 30.17 24.61
C PRO A 40 25.26 29.53 25.07
N LEU A 41 26.02 28.96 24.13
CA LEU A 41 27.31 28.30 24.41
C LEU A 41 28.43 29.31 24.71
N PHE A 42 28.40 30.48 24.08
CA PHE A 42 29.31 31.57 24.42
C PHE A 42 28.99 32.12 25.82
N CYS A 43 27.72 32.36 26.13
CA CYS A 43 27.28 32.82 27.47
C CYS A 43 27.69 31.84 28.57
N LEU A 44 27.46 30.54 28.37
CA LEU A 44 27.87 29.51 29.33
C LEU A 44 29.39 29.47 29.51
N GLY A 45 30.15 29.42 28.40
CA GLY A 45 31.61 29.33 28.46
C GLY A 45 32.25 30.55 29.11
N ARG A 46 31.77 31.73 28.77
CA ARG A 46 32.23 33.00 29.35
C ARG A 46 31.85 33.14 30.83
N GLY A 47 30.63 32.76 31.22
CA GLY A 47 30.21 32.77 32.63
C GLY A 47 31.08 31.86 33.49
N LEU A 48 31.38 30.65 33.01
CA LEU A 48 32.31 29.73 33.69
C LEU A 48 33.74 30.29 33.77
N LEU A 49 34.21 30.93 32.69
CA LEU A 49 35.54 31.55 32.63
C LEU A 49 35.65 32.72 33.62
N ASN A 50 34.64 33.59 33.70
CA ASN A 50 34.59 34.70 34.66
C ASN A 50 34.57 34.20 36.11
N LEU A 51 33.78 33.17 36.42
CA LEU A 51 33.79 32.54 37.74
C LEU A 51 35.17 31.98 38.11
N THR A 52 35.83 31.33 37.16
CA THR A 52 37.18 30.79 37.35
C THR A 52 38.20 31.91 37.61
N ILE A 53 38.11 33.03 36.88
CA ILE A 53 38.96 34.20 37.10
C ILE A 53 38.73 34.78 38.51
N VAL A 54 37.46 34.95 38.93
CA VAL A 54 37.12 35.45 40.28
C VAL A 54 37.71 34.54 41.37
N GLU A 55 37.59 33.22 41.22
CA GLU A 55 38.11 32.23 42.18
C GLU A 55 39.65 32.24 42.28
N ILE A 56 40.35 32.35 41.14
CA ILE A 56 41.80 32.48 41.09
C ILE A 56 42.25 33.77 41.79
N THR A 57 41.59 34.89 41.51
CA THR A 57 41.93 36.19 42.12
C THR A 57 41.70 36.19 43.62
N HIS A 58 40.61 35.56 44.10
CA HIS A 58 40.31 35.45 45.53
C HIS A 58 41.29 34.53 46.28
N THR A 59 41.79 33.47 45.64
CA THR A 59 42.72 32.50 46.25
C THR A 59 44.19 32.96 46.18
N GLY A 60 44.56 33.72 45.14
CA GLY A 60 45.93 34.16 44.85
C GLY A 60 46.44 35.38 45.64
N GLY A 61 45.61 36.03 46.46
CA GLY A 61 46.03 37.13 47.33
C GLY A 61 46.43 38.43 46.64
N GLY A 62 46.07 38.62 45.37
CA GLY A 62 46.35 39.86 44.63
C GLY A 62 45.26 40.91 44.85
N GLU A 63 45.51 41.91 45.70
CA GLU A 63 44.77 43.18 45.64
C GLU A 63 45.15 43.90 44.35
N THR A 64 44.24 43.87 43.37
CA THR A 64 44.31 44.73 42.19
C THR A 64 43.04 45.57 42.14
N ASP A 65 43.20 46.88 41.91
CA ASP A 65 42.17 47.94 41.86
C ASP A 65 41.11 47.77 40.74
N ASN A 66 40.98 46.59 40.14
CA ASN A 66 40.01 46.37 39.07
C ASN A 66 38.63 46.05 39.66
N GLU A 67 37.62 46.69 39.08
CA GLU A 67 36.18 46.71 39.40
C GLU A 67 35.47 45.33 39.48
N LEU A 68 36.17 44.21 39.65
CA LEU A 68 35.53 42.91 39.86
C LEU A 68 34.97 42.85 41.29
N SER A 69 33.67 43.05 41.40
CA SER A 69 32.92 42.83 42.64
C SER A 69 33.20 41.45 43.27
N LYS A 70 33.31 41.40 44.60
CA LYS A 70 33.65 40.17 45.36
C LYS A 70 32.58 39.08 45.25
N ASP A 71 31.37 39.42 44.81
CA ASP A 71 30.26 38.48 44.68
C ASP A 71 30.32 37.74 43.33
N PRO A 72 30.44 36.40 43.32
CA PRO A 72 30.52 35.61 42.08
C PRO A 72 29.31 35.78 41.15
N PHE A 73 28.16 36.13 41.71
CA PHE A 73 26.88 36.33 40.99
C PHE A 73 26.55 37.79 40.69
N ALA A 74 27.48 38.71 40.91
CA ALA A 74 27.28 40.10 40.52
C ALA A 74 27.02 40.21 39.01
N LEU A 75 26.31 41.28 38.64
CA LEU A 75 25.92 41.55 37.25
C LEU A 75 27.12 41.54 36.31
N GLU A 76 28.22 42.17 36.72
CA GLU A 76 29.45 42.31 35.93
C GLU A 76 30.23 40.99 35.79
N ASN A 77 30.08 40.06 36.74
CA ASN A 77 30.82 38.80 36.76
C ASN A 77 30.09 37.70 35.96
N THR A 78 28.87 37.34 36.40
CA THR A 78 28.09 36.23 35.81
C THR A 78 26.61 36.59 35.61
N GLY A 79 26.14 37.68 36.22
CA GLY A 79 24.71 38.02 36.22
C GLY A 79 24.20 38.38 34.83
N TYR A 80 24.96 39.11 34.02
CA TYR A 80 24.58 39.37 32.63
C TYR A 80 24.46 38.07 31.82
N GLU A 81 25.40 37.14 31.97
CA GLU A 81 25.42 35.86 31.26
C GLU A 81 24.19 35.00 31.62
N ILE A 82 23.77 34.99 32.90
CA ILE A 82 22.56 34.30 33.37
C ILE A 82 21.29 34.95 32.81
N ILE A 83 21.21 36.29 32.81
CA ILE A 83 20.05 37.02 32.27
C ILE A 83 19.91 36.76 30.77
N TYR A 84 21.01 36.77 30.03
CA TYR A 84 21.01 36.45 28.60
C TYR A 84 20.64 35.00 28.33
N LEU A 85 21.09 34.03 29.14
CA LEU A 85 20.65 32.64 29.01
C LEU A 85 19.14 32.47 29.22
N LEU A 86 18.57 33.18 30.20
CA LEU A 86 17.11 33.18 30.41
C LEU A 86 16.37 33.82 29.24
N PHE A 87 16.88 34.94 28.73
CA PHE A 87 16.33 35.62 27.55
C PHE A 87 16.40 34.73 26.31
N ASP A 88 17.55 34.11 26.05
CA ASP A 88 17.76 33.18 24.94
C ASP A 88 16.82 31.98 25.04
N ALA A 89 16.59 31.43 26.24
CA ALA A 89 15.65 30.33 26.43
C ALA A 89 14.23 30.70 25.96
N VAL A 90 13.76 31.91 26.31
CA VAL A 90 12.46 32.41 25.86
C VAL A 90 12.47 32.75 24.37
N LEU A 91 13.52 33.41 23.89
CA LEU A 91 13.66 33.84 22.49
C LEU A 91 13.73 32.65 21.54
N TYR A 92 14.61 31.68 21.78
CA TYR A 92 14.73 30.49 20.94
C TYR A 92 13.48 29.61 21.02
N PHE A 93 12.81 29.53 22.17
CA PHE A 93 11.51 28.87 22.27
C PHE A 93 10.45 29.59 21.41
N ALA A 94 10.34 30.91 21.49
CA ALA A 94 9.43 31.69 20.68
C ALA A 94 9.74 31.60 19.18
N ILE A 95 11.03 31.60 18.81
CA ILE A 95 11.49 31.38 17.44
C ILE A 95 11.12 29.96 16.99
N ALA A 96 11.33 28.94 17.82
CA ALA A 96 10.96 27.56 17.49
C ALA A 96 9.45 27.43 17.24
N VAL A 97 8.62 27.97 18.15
CA VAL A 97 7.16 28.01 17.98
C VAL A 97 6.77 28.81 16.74
N GLY A 98 7.43 29.93 16.47
CA GLY A 98 7.20 30.76 15.29
C GLY A 98 7.57 30.05 13.98
N ILE A 99 8.68 29.30 13.97
CA ILE A 99 9.10 28.47 12.83
C ILE A 99 8.10 27.34 12.62
N ASP A 100 7.69 26.63 13.66
CA ASP A 100 6.70 25.54 13.56
C ASP A 100 5.34 26.07 13.05
N TYR A 101 4.92 27.24 13.53
CA TYR A 101 3.73 27.93 13.04
C TYR A 101 3.88 28.34 11.58
N ALA A 102 5.02 28.90 11.18
CA ALA A 102 5.30 29.28 9.79
C ALA A 102 5.34 28.04 8.86
N MET A 103 5.92 26.93 9.31
CA MET A 103 5.97 25.65 8.57
C MET A 103 4.60 24.98 8.42
N THR A 104 3.62 25.39 9.21
CA THR A 104 2.23 24.96 9.05
C THR A 104 1.61 25.51 7.77
N PHE A 105 2.11 26.63 7.23
CA PHE A 105 1.59 27.21 5.99
C PHE A 105 2.20 26.57 4.73
N PRO A 106 1.37 26.10 3.78
CA PRO A 106 1.83 25.40 2.58
C PRO A 106 2.73 26.24 1.69
N LYS A 107 2.51 27.56 1.64
CA LYS A 107 3.33 28.49 0.86
C LYS A 107 4.79 28.48 1.30
N PHE A 108 5.04 28.38 2.61
CA PHE A 108 6.39 28.34 3.16
C PHE A 108 7.03 26.96 2.95
N LYS A 109 6.26 25.89 3.18
CA LYS A 109 6.69 24.51 2.93
C LYS A 109 7.03 24.27 1.45
N ALA A 110 6.21 24.79 0.53
CA ALA A 110 6.42 24.76 -0.92
C ALA A 110 7.65 25.60 -1.35
N ALA A 111 7.82 26.80 -0.78
CA ALA A 111 8.98 27.65 -1.07
C ALA A 111 10.31 27.01 -0.63
N MET A 112 10.28 26.23 0.46
CA MET A 112 11.44 25.48 0.95
C MET A 112 11.67 24.18 0.16
N SER A 113 10.61 23.56 -0.36
CA SER A 113 10.67 22.38 -1.22
C SER A 113 10.76 22.77 -2.71
N LYS A 114 11.95 23.12 -3.19
CA LYS A 114 12.24 23.06 -4.64
C LYS A 114 12.34 21.59 -5.06
N ASP A 115 11.20 20.96 -5.34
CA ASP A 115 11.14 19.64 -5.94
C ASP A 115 11.68 19.69 -7.38
N PRO A 116 12.41 18.66 -7.85
CA PRO A 116 12.95 18.64 -9.19
C PRO A 116 11.83 18.52 -10.23
N SER A 117 11.95 19.27 -11.32
CA SER A 117 11.02 19.22 -12.47
C SER A 117 11.42 18.08 -13.41
N ILE A 118 11.04 16.86 -13.05
CA ILE A 118 11.12 15.71 -13.97
C ILE A 118 9.99 15.88 -15.02
N PRO A 119 10.26 15.74 -16.33
CA PRO A 119 9.23 15.76 -17.37
C PRO A 119 8.13 14.72 -17.11
N LEU A 120 6.91 15.00 -17.58
CA LEU A 120 5.81 14.03 -17.56
C LEU A 120 5.99 13.07 -18.73
N GLU A 121 6.08 11.77 -18.45
CA GLU A 121 5.99 10.74 -19.47
C GLU A 121 4.55 10.26 -19.52
N ARG A 122 3.78 10.72 -20.50
CA ARG A 122 2.42 10.20 -20.72
C ARG A 122 2.53 8.79 -21.30
N GLY A 123 2.52 7.81 -20.42
CA GLY A 123 2.33 6.41 -20.80
C GLY A 123 0.94 6.16 -21.37
N ASP A 124 0.69 4.91 -21.77
CA ASP A 124 -0.61 4.49 -22.25
C ASP A 124 -1.65 4.58 -21.12
N VAL A 125 -2.72 5.35 -21.35
CA VAL A 125 -3.78 5.62 -20.37
C VAL A 125 -5.04 4.90 -20.82
N ASP A 126 -5.62 4.10 -19.93
CA ASP A 126 -6.88 3.43 -20.20
C ASP A 126 -8.01 4.44 -20.48
N ALA A 127 -8.91 4.11 -21.40
CA ALA A 127 -9.97 5.04 -21.82
C ALA A 127 -10.90 5.47 -20.68
N ASP A 128 -11.12 4.65 -19.63
CA ASP A 128 -11.94 5.08 -18.48
C ASP A 128 -11.21 6.12 -17.62
N VAL A 129 -9.89 5.97 -17.47
CA VAL A 129 -9.06 6.95 -16.75
C VAL A 129 -9.00 8.25 -17.54
N GLY A 130 -8.83 8.18 -18.87
CA GLY A 130 -8.84 9.35 -19.75
C GLY A 130 -10.19 10.07 -19.78
N ALA A 131 -11.30 9.32 -19.85
CA ALA A 131 -12.65 9.89 -19.80
C ALA A 131 -12.94 10.57 -18.45
N GLU A 132 -12.46 9.98 -17.35
CA GLU A 132 -12.58 10.58 -16.02
C GLU A 132 -11.70 11.84 -15.88
N GLU A 133 -10.47 11.82 -16.40
CA GLU A 133 -9.60 13.00 -16.45
C GLU A 133 -10.29 14.14 -17.21
N GLU A 134 -10.89 13.83 -18.36
CA GLU A 134 -11.66 14.79 -19.14
C GLU A 134 -12.89 15.30 -18.37
N ARG A 135 -13.64 14.42 -17.70
CA ARG A 135 -14.78 14.80 -16.83
C ARG A 135 -14.37 15.81 -15.76
N VAL A 136 -13.23 15.59 -15.11
CA VAL A 136 -12.71 16.50 -14.08
C VAL A 136 -12.29 17.84 -14.69
N LEU A 137 -11.63 17.82 -15.85
CA LEU A 137 -11.18 19.03 -16.55
C LEU A 137 -12.36 19.89 -17.03
N MET A 138 -13.46 19.26 -17.45
CA MET A 138 -14.69 19.95 -17.86
C MET A 138 -15.52 20.48 -16.67
N GLY A 139 -15.09 20.28 -15.42
CA GLY A 139 -15.83 20.71 -14.22
C GLY A 139 -16.96 19.75 -13.82
N GLY A 140 -17.07 18.57 -14.44
CA GLY A 140 -18.07 17.56 -14.10
C GLY A 140 -17.89 16.94 -12.71
N ALA A 141 -16.79 17.25 -12.02
CA ALA A 141 -16.46 16.80 -10.67
C ALA A 141 -16.47 17.93 -9.62
N ASP A 142 -17.00 19.12 -9.95
CA ASP A 142 -16.95 20.27 -9.03
C ASP A 142 -17.82 20.09 -7.77
N ASN A 143 -18.87 19.27 -7.88
CA ASN A 143 -19.76 18.91 -6.76
C ASN A 143 -19.36 17.59 -6.08
N ASP A 144 -18.24 16.98 -6.48
CA ASP A 144 -17.77 15.74 -5.89
C ASP A 144 -17.17 16.00 -4.49
N ALA A 145 -17.27 15.01 -3.60
CA ALA A 145 -16.71 15.09 -2.25
C ALA A 145 -15.18 15.24 -2.28
N ILE A 146 -14.53 14.58 -3.24
CA ILE A 146 -13.09 14.65 -3.47
C ILE A 146 -12.91 14.89 -4.96
N LYS A 147 -12.12 15.89 -5.33
CA LYS A 147 -11.72 16.15 -6.71
C LYS A 147 -10.20 16.30 -6.74
N LEU A 148 -9.57 15.55 -7.63
CA LEU A 148 -8.14 15.56 -7.90
C LEU A 148 -7.94 16.02 -9.34
N GLN A 149 -7.10 17.02 -9.57
CA GLN A 149 -6.81 17.56 -10.90
C GLN A 149 -5.31 17.63 -11.12
N ASN A 150 -4.83 16.74 -11.98
CA ASN A 150 -3.43 16.60 -12.38
C ASN A 150 -2.46 16.54 -11.20
N LEU A 151 -2.87 15.85 -10.11
CA LEU A 151 -2.11 15.81 -8.88
C LEU A 151 -0.82 15.01 -9.08
N ARG A 152 0.32 15.61 -8.69
CA ARG A 152 1.66 15.06 -8.91
C ARG A 152 2.55 15.26 -7.70
N LYS A 153 3.39 14.25 -7.41
CA LYS A 153 4.46 14.34 -6.40
C LYS A 153 5.76 13.72 -6.87
N VAL A 154 6.82 14.52 -6.80
CA VAL A 154 8.20 14.09 -7.00
C VAL A 154 8.97 14.29 -5.71
N TYR A 155 9.66 13.26 -5.24
CA TYR A 155 10.55 13.39 -4.08
C TYR A 155 11.96 13.72 -4.56
N ARG A 156 12.55 14.77 -3.97
CA ARG A 156 13.94 15.18 -4.24
C ARG A 156 14.96 14.08 -3.93
N LYS A 157 14.72 13.28 -2.89
CA LYS A 157 15.63 12.21 -2.48
C LYS A 157 15.43 11.01 -3.42
N GLY A 158 16.36 10.84 -4.36
CA GLY A 158 16.34 9.75 -5.34
C GLY A 158 15.52 10.02 -6.61
N GLU A 159 15.12 11.28 -6.85
CA GLU A 159 14.39 11.71 -8.07
C GLU A 159 13.21 10.80 -8.44
N LYS A 160 12.52 10.27 -7.43
CA LYS A 160 11.44 9.31 -7.61
C LYS A 160 10.12 10.06 -7.81
N VAL A 161 9.49 9.85 -8.96
CA VAL A 161 8.08 10.21 -9.19
C VAL A 161 7.23 9.24 -8.38
N ALA A 162 6.56 9.74 -7.35
CA ALA A 162 5.72 8.92 -6.49
C ALA A 162 4.28 8.89 -6.97
N VAL A 163 3.82 10.01 -7.52
CA VAL A 163 2.51 10.21 -8.11
C VAL A 163 2.72 11.06 -9.36
N GLU A 164 2.28 10.58 -10.51
CA GLU A 164 2.60 11.21 -11.80
C GLU A 164 1.50 12.15 -12.31
N ASN A 165 0.29 11.63 -12.51
CA ASN A 165 -0.87 12.40 -12.97
C ASN A 165 -2.16 11.75 -12.45
N LEU A 166 -2.65 12.17 -11.28
CA LEU A 166 -3.94 11.69 -10.76
C LEU A 166 -5.04 12.73 -10.97
N SER A 167 -6.03 12.35 -11.78
CA SER A 167 -7.20 13.16 -12.13
C SER A 167 -8.47 12.31 -12.02
N PHE A 168 -9.22 12.47 -10.94
CA PHE A 168 -10.55 11.84 -10.77
C PHE A 168 -11.37 12.52 -9.67
N GLY A 169 -12.68 12.29 -9.69
CA GLY A 169 -13.62 12.79 -8.68
C GLY A 169 -14.43 11.70 -8.00
N LEU A 170 -14.63 11.78 -6.68
CA LEU A 170 -15.42 10.84 -5.87
C LEU A 170 -16.68 11.48 -5.34
N LYS A 171 -17.81 10.80 -5.53
CA LYS A 171 -19.11 11.31 -5.08
C LYS A 171 -19.27 11.18 -3.57
N HIS A 172 -20.25 11.90 -3.03
CA HIS A 172 -20.63 11.78 -1.62
C HIS A 172 -21.15 10.37 -1.31
N GLY A 173 -20.66 9.76 -0.23
CA GLY A 173 -21.03 8.41 0.20
C GLY A 173 -20.44 7.29 -0.67
N GLU A 174 -19.44 7.58 -1.50
CA GLU A 174 -18.72 6.57 -2.28
C GLU A 174 -17.60 5.95 -1.42
N CYS A 175 -17.40 4.63 -1.53
CA CYS A 175 -16.26 3.92 -0.95
C CYS A 175 -15.26 3.61 -2.07
N PHE A 176 -14.06 4.19 -1.99
CA PHE A 176 -13.03 4.10 -3.01
C PHE A 176 -11.78 3.38 -2.51
N GLY A 177 -11.37 2.36 -3.25
CA GLY A 177 -10.16 1.59 -2.98
C GLY A 177 -9.02 1.95 -3.91
N PHE A 178 -7.93 2.47 -3.35
CA PHE A 178 -6.63 2.49 -4.03
C PHE A 178 -5.99 1.11 -3.91
N LEU A 179 -6.00 0.33 -4.99
CA LEU A 179 -5.33 -0.97 -5.09
C LEU A 179 -3.99 -0.79 -5.80
N GLY A 180 -2.91 -1.37 -5.28
CA GLY A 180 -1.57 -1.15 -5.84
C GLY A 180 -0.54 -1.96 -5.08
N ILE A 181 0.61 -2.27 -5.70
CA ILE A 181 1.74 -2.82 -4.94
C ILE A 181 2.36 -1.76 -4.02
N ASN A 182 3.28 -2.18 -3.16
CA ASN A 182 4.05 -1.26 -2.34
C ASN A 182 4.91 -0.35 -3.22
N GLY A 183 4.88 0.95 -2.93
CA GLY A 183 5.57 1.96 -3.73
C GLY A 183 4.84 2.44 -4.99
N ALA A 184 3.59 2.01 -5.21
CA ALA A 184 2.75 2.51 -6.32
C ALA A 184 2.25 3.96 -6.17
N GLY A 185 2.44 4.59 -5.00
CA GLY A 185 2.04 5.99 -4.75
C GLY A 185 0.82 6.18 -3.84
N LYS A 186 0.12 5.11 -3.44
CA LYS A 186 -1.12 5.15 -2.62
C LYS A 186 -1.01 6.04 -1.36
N THR A 187 -0.08 5.73 -0.47
CA THR A 187 0.14 6.48 0.77
C THR A 187 0.65 7.90 0.52
N SER A 188 1.42 8.12 -0.56
CA SER A 188 1.85 9.47 -0.96
C SER A 188 0.66 10.33 -1.40
N THR A 189 -0.29 9.76 -2.16
CA THR A 189 -1.56 10.42 -2.50
C THR A 189 -2.37 10.77 -1.26
N MET A 190 -2.46 9.82 -0.32
CA MET A 190 -3.17 10.03 0.94
C MET A 190 -2.59 11.20 1.75
N LYS A 191 -1.26 11.23 1.90
CA LYS A 191 -0.55 12.30 2.60
C LYS A 191 -0.67 13.66 1.90
N MET A 192 -0.84 13.69 0.58
CA MET A 192 -1.14 14.93 -0.12
C MET A 192 -2.56 15.42 0.17
N LEU A 193 -3.54 14.52 0.14
CA LEU A 193 -4.94 14.85 0.43
C LEU A 193 -5.15 15.32 1.87
N THR A 194 -4.44 14.75 2.84
CA THR A 194 -4.50 15.19 4.25
C THR A 194 -3.68 16.47 4.51
N GLY A 195 -2.89 16.92 3.55
CA GLY A 195 -2.03 18.11 3.66
C GLY A 195 -0.74 17.89 4.48
N ASP A 196 -0.35 16.64 4.74
CA ASP A 196 0.94 16.30 5.35
C ASP A 196 2.09 16.52 4.35
N ILE A 197 1.87 16.24 3.07
CA ILE A 197 2.83 16.47 2.00
C ILE A 197 2.26 17.46 1.00
N VAL A 198 3.04 18.48 0.63
CA VAL A 198 2.62 19.41 -0.42
C VAL A 198 2.83 18.75 -1.79
N PRO A 199 1.82 18.75 -2.68
CA PRO A 199 1.98 18.29 -4.05
C PRO A 199 3.03 19.13 -4.80
N THR A 200 3.76 18.50 -5.71
CA THR A 200 4.73 19.18 -6.58
C THR A 200 4.01 19.99 -7.66
N SER A 201 2.91 19.46 -8.20
CA SER A 201 2.01 20.17 -9.11
C SER A 201 0.60 19.57 -9.04
N GLY A 202 -0.36 20.26 -9.65
CA GLY A 202 -1.78 19.90 -9.63
C GLY A 202 -2.53 20.52 -8.46
N ASN A 203 -3.84 20.28 -8.42
CA ASN A 203 -4.71 20.76 -7.36
C ASN A 203 -5.64 19.65 -6.87
N ALA A 204 -6.13 19.78 -5.64
CA ALA A 204 -7.19 18.93 -5.12
C ALA A 204 -8.14 19.73 -4.24
N THR A 205 -9.43 19.37 -4.29
CA THR A 205 -10.47 19.95 -3.44
C THR A 205 -11.20 18.86 -2.67
N LEU A 206 -11.41 19.08 -1.37
CA LEU A 206 -12.11 18.19 -0.46
C LEU A 206 -13.34 18.90 0.12
N SER A 207 -14.53 18.40 -0.18
CA SER A 207 -15.82 19.04 0.17
C SER A 207 -15.89 20.52 -0.26
N GLY A 208 -15.36 20.83 -1.45
CA GLY A 208 -15.28 22.19 -2.00
C GLY A 208 -14.16 23.07 -1.45
N PHE A 209 -13.33 22.58 -0.51
CA PHE A 209 -12.19 23.32 0.03
C PHE A 209 -10.88 22.87 -0.60
N ASP A 210 -10.03 23.81 -0.98
CA ASP A 210 -8.73 23.55 -1.61
C ASP A 210 -7.66 23.13 -0.59
N ILE A 211 -6.92 22.05 -0.88
CA ILE A 211 -5.93 21.45 0.04
C ILE A 211 -4.66 22.29 0.26
N LEU A 212 -4.40 23.26 -0.61
CA LEU A 212 -3.24 24.15 -0.53
C LEU A 212 -3.58 25.47 0.18
N THR A 213 -4.78 25.99 -0.05
CA THR A 213 -5.18 27.32 0.45
C THR A 213 -6.06 27.26 1.72
N GLN A 214 -6.88 26.22 1.89
CA GLN A 214 -7.91 26.12 2.93
C GLN A 214 -7.74 24.90 3.84
N GLN A 215 -6.49 24.64 4.27
CA GLN A 215 -6.15 23.44 5.03
C GLN A 215 -6.89 23.27 6.36
N VAL A 216 -7.17 24.36 7.07
CA VAL A 216 -7.88 24.27 8.36
C VAL A 216 -9.32 23.79 8.14
N GLN A 217 -9.98 24.29 7.09
CA GLN A 217 -11.33 23.86 6.72
C GLN A 217 -11.30 22.39 6.27
N VAL A 218 -10.35 22.02 5.41
CA VAL A 218 -10.16 20.63 4.97
C VAL A 218 -9.96 19.69 6.15
N ARG A 219 -9.05 20.02 7.08
CA ARG A 219 -8.73 19.17 8.25
C ARG A 219 -9.93 18.94 9.18
N ARG A 220 -10.89 19.87 9.21
CA ARG A 220 -12.14 19.71 9.98
C ARG A 220 -13.15 18.77 9.31
N GLN A 221 -13.02 18.51 8.00
CA GLN A 221 -13.92 17.63 7.25
C GLN A 221 -13.42 16.19 7.16
N ILE A 222 -12.15 15.93 7.51
CA ILE A 222 -11.48 14.64 7.30
C ILE A 222 -11.28 13.87 8.61
N GLY A 223 -11.51 12.57 8.57
CA GLY A 223 -10.95 11.58 9.49
C GLY A 223 -9.79 10.88 8.81
N TYR A 224 -8.69 10.62 9.54
CA TYR A 224 -7.54 9.91 9.00
C TYR A 224 -7.06 8.83 9.95
N CYS A 225 -6.97 7.60 9.43
CA CYS A 225 -6.36 6.46 10.10
C CYS A 225 -5.06 6.10 9.34
N PRO A 226 -3.87 6.41 9.88
CA PRO A 226 -2.59 6.09 9.23
C PRO A 226 -2.30 4.58 9.24
N GLN A 227 -1.32 4.11 8.46
CA GLN A 227 -0.91 2.69 8.44
C GLN A 227 -0.38 2.20 9.80
N PHE A 228 0.35 3.03 10.53
CA PHE A 228 0.81 2.71 11.89
C PHE A 228 -0.23 3.16 12.93
N ASP A 229 -0.31 2.44 14.05
CA ASP A 229 -1.17 2.84 15.15
C ASP A 229 -0.57 4.06 15.88
N ALA A 230 -1.12 5.24 15.63
CA ALA A 230 -0.71 6.50 16.26
C ALA A 230 -1.31 6.64 17.67
N LEU A 231 -1.09 5.64 18.52
CA LEU A 231 -1.65 5.54 19.87
C LEU A 231 -0.60 5.93 20.94
N ILE A 232 -1.08 6.41 22.08
CA ILE A 232 -0.26 6.75 23.24
C ILE A 232 -0.33 5.58 24.21
N ASP A 233 0.73 4.77 24.29
CA ASP A 233 0.70 3.48 25.00
C ASP A 233 0.25 3.56 26.48
N LEU A 234 0.44 4.70 27.13
CA LEU A 234 0.14 4.95 28.55
C LEU A 234 -1.28 5.45 28.82
N LEU A 235 -2.10 5.70 27.80
CA LEU A 235 -3.49 6.12 27.98
C LEU A 235 -4.44 4.91 27.82
N THR A 236 -5.56 4.93 28.54
CA THR A 236 -6.65 3.94 28.38
C THR A 236 -7.44 4.16 27.10
N VAL A 237 -8.24 3.18 26.67
CA VAL A 237 -9.11 3.31 25.50
C VAL A 237 -10.06 4.50 25.64
N ARG A 238 -10.71 4.65 26.81
CA ARG A 238 -11.58 5.80 27.10
C ARG A 238 -10.82 7.12 27.03
N GLU A 239 -9.67 7.22 27.69
CA GLU A 239 -8.87 8.45 27.73
C GLU A 239 -8.41 8.88 26.33
N HIS A 240 -8.07 7.93 25.44
CA HIS A 240 -7.76 8.23 24.05
C HIS A 240 -8.94 8.89 23.34
N LEU A 241 -10.12 8.27 23.42
CA LEU A 241 -11.31 8.77 22.72
C LEU A 241 -11.72 10.14 23.26
N GLU A 242 -11.67 10.34 24.58
CA GLU A 242 -11.95 11.63 25.21
C GLU A 242 -10.95 12.71 24.79
N LEU A 243 -9.66 12.38 24.73
CA LEU A 243 -8.61 13.30 24.30
C LEU A 243 -8.84 13.75 22.85
N PHE A 244 -9.01 12.80 21.92
CA PHE A 244 -9.19 13.12 20.51
C PHE A 244 -10.55 13.78 20.22
N ALA A 245 -11.61 13.46 20.96
CA ALA A 245 -12.88 14.16 20.87
C ALA A 245 -12.79 15.62 21.32
N LYS A 246 -12.07 15.90 22.41
CA LYS A 246 -11.80 17.28 22.83
C LYS A 246 -10.97 18.05 21.80
N ILE A 247 -9.93 17.42 21.23
CA ILE A 247 -9.10 18.03 20.17
C ILE A 247 -9.94 18.35 18.92
N LYS A 248 -10.88 17.47 18.56
CA LYS A 248 -11.81 17.67 17.44
C LYS A 248 -12.93 18.67 17.74
N GLY A 249 -13.03 19.18 18.98
CA GLY A 249 -13.99 20.21 19.37
C GLY A 249 -15.38 19.68 19.75
N VAL A 250 -15.49 18.41 20.14
CA VAL A 250 -16.76 17.86 20.66
C VAL A 250 -17.10 18.54 22.00
N PRO A 251 -18.32 19.10 22.16
CA PRO A 251 -18.70 19.75 23.41
C PRO A 251 -18.71 18.78 24.60
N ASN A 252 -18.25 19.24 25.77
CA ASN A 252 -18.18 18.42 26.98
C ASN A 252 -19.52 17.80 27.39
N ALA A 253 -20.65 18.44 27.04
CA ALA A 253 -21.99 17.94 27.36
C ALA A 253 -22.33 16.61 26.66
N VAL A 254 -21.86 16.43 25.41
CA VAL A 254 -22.10 15.22 24.60
C VAL A 254 -20.88 14.32 24.50
N LEU A 255 -19.77 14.70 25.13
CA LEU A 255 -18.50 13.99 25.04
C LEU A 255 -18.62 12.53 25.46
N ASN A 256 -19.24 12.26 26.62
CA ASN A 256 -19.38 10.90 27.13
C ASN A 256 -20.28 10.03 26.22
N GLU A 257 -21.35 10.62 25.68
CA GLU A 257 -22.25 9.93 24.74
C GLU A 257 -21.50 9.53 23.47
N VAL A 258 -20.76 10.47 22.86
CA VAL A 258 -19.96 10.19 21.66
C VAL A 258 -18.88 9.13 21.93
N VAL A 259 -18.22 9.19 23.10
CA VAL A 259 -17.18 8.22 23.46
C VAL A 259 -17.77 6.82 23.63
N ILE A 260 -18.88 6.69 24.36
CA ILE A 260 -19.58 5.41 24.55
C ILE A 260 -20.08 4.87 23.20
N GLU A 261 -20.72 5.71 22.38
CA GLU A 261 -21.19 5.33 21.04
C GLU A 261 -20.05 4.77 20.18
N LYS A 262 -18.88 5.41 20.16
CA LYS A 262 -17.73 4.93 19.37
C LYS A 262 -17.11 3.66 19.96
N MET A 263 -17.10 3.49 21.28
CA MET A 263 -16.66 2.25 21.91
C MET A 263 -17.60 1.09 21.62
N GLU A 264 -18.92 1.33 21.60
CA GLU A 264 -19.93 0.32 21.23
C GLU A 264 -19.81 -0.06 19.75
N GLN A 265 -19.77 0.93 18.85
CA GLN A 265 -19.62 0.71 17.41
C GLN A 265 -18.40 -0.15 17.07
N LEU A 266 -17.28 0.04 17.75
CA LEU A 266 -16.04 -0.71 17.48
C LEU A 266 -15.81 -1.89 18.42
N ASN A 267 -16.80 -2.25 19.23
CA ASN A 267 -16.76 -3.36 20.18
C ASN A 267 -15.51 -3.31 21.10
N LEU A 268 -15.28 -2.12 21.68
CA LEU A 268 -14.16 -1.81 22.58
C LEU A 268 -14.59 -1.63 24.04
N MET A 269 -15.89 -1.73 24.35
CA MET A 269 -16.42 -1.58 25.72
C MET A 269 -15.73 -2.50 26.75
N ALA A 270 -15.41 -3.74 26.37
CA ALA A 270 -14.71 -4.68 27.26
C ALA A 270 -13.26 -4.28 27.59
N PHE A 271 -12.69 -3.32 26.86
CA PHE A 271 -11.31 -2.86 26.98
C PHE A 271 -11.21 -1.38 27.39
N GLU A 272 -12.30 -0.79 27.87
CA GLU A 272 -12.43 0.64 28.22
C GLU A 272 -11.27 1.14 29.11
N ASP A 273 -11.01 0.46 30.22
CA ASP A 273 -9.98 0.83 31.21
C ASP A 273 -8.59 0.23 30.90
N LYS A 274 -8.45 -0.46 29.75
CA LYS A 274 -7.20 -1.11 29.39
C LYS A 274 -6.27 -0.12 28.68
N LEU A 275 -5.00 -0.13 29.09
CA LEU A 275 -3.97 0.69 28.46
C LEU A 275 -3.77 0.28 26.99
N ALA A 276 -3.70 1.27 26.09
CA ALA A 276 -3.56 1.03 24.65
C ALA A 276 -2.33 0.19 24.31
N GLY A 277 -1.21 0.36 25.04
CA GLY A 277 0.01 -0.44 24.84
C GLY A 277 -0.21 -1.95 25.00
N SER A 278 -1.18 -2.35 25.83
CA SER A 278 -1.49 -3.76 26.17
C SER A 278 -2.60 -4.39 25.30
N LEU A 279 -3.16 -3.64 24.35
CA LEU A 279 -4.15 -4.14 23.39
C LEU A 279 -3.50 -5.05 22.35
N SER A 280 -4.27 -6.00 21.81
CA SER A 280 -3.86 -6.75 20.62
C SER A 280 -3.79 -5.82 19.41
N GLY A 281 -3.00 -6.17 18.38
CA GLY A 281 -2.88 -5.38 17.16
C GLY A 281 -4.24 -5.06 16.52
N GLY A 282 -5.16 -6.03 16.47
CA GLY A 282 -6.52 -5.80 15.98
C GLY A 282 -7.31 -4.77 16.80
N ASN A 283 -7.21 -4.80 18.13
CA ASN A 283 -7.90 -3.82 18.98
C ASN A 283 -7.24 -2.44 18.95
N LYS A 284 -5.90 -2.35 18.81
CA LYS A 284 -5.20 -1.09 18.53
C LYS A 284 -5.72 -0.48 17.23
N ARG A 285 -5.86 -1.29 16.19
CA ARG A 285 -6.39 -0.85 14.90
C ARG A 285 -7.84 -0.37 14.99
N LYS A 286 -8.70 -1.10 15.72
CA LYS A 286 -10.07 -0.65 16.01
C LYS A 286 -10.08 0.70 16.72
N LEU A 287 -9.22 0.90 17.72
CA LEU A 287 -9.10 2.20 18.41
C LEU A 287 -8.61 3.31 17.46
N SER A 288 -7.64 3.04 16.59
CA SER A 288 -7.17 3.98 15.57
C SER A 288 -8.30 4.41 14.62
N VAL A 289 -9.14 3.46 14.18
CA VAL A 289 -10.33 3.74 13.36
C VAL A 289 -11.38 4.52 14.16
N ALA A 290 -11.59 4.19 15.43
CA ALA A 290 -12.50 4.94 16.32
C ALA A 290 -12.13 6.42 16.37
N ILE A 291 -10.85 6.71 16.60
CA ILE A 291 -10.31 8.07 16.66
C ILE A 291 -10.55 8.81 15.34
N ALA A 292 -10.34 8.15 14.20
CA ALA A 292 -10.58 8.73 12.88
C ALA A 292 -12.07 9.09 12.68
N MET A 293 -12.99 8.25 13.18
CA MET A 293 -14.46 8.43 13.06
C MET A 293 -15.07 9.46 14.02
N ILE A 294 -14.38 9.85 15.09
CA ILE A 294 -14.89 10.86 16.02
C ILE A 294 -15.27 12.15 15.27
N GLY A 295 -16.45 12.70 15.57
CA GLY A 295 -16.96 13.93 14.97
C GLY A 295 -17.64 13.75 13.61
N ALA A 296 -17.92 12.51 13.19
CA ALA A 296 -18.63 12.16 11.94
C ALA A 296 -18.07 12.94 10.72
N PRO A 297 -16.79 12.71 10.37
CA PRO A 297 -16.16 13.44 9.27
C PRO A 297 -16.84 13.11 7.94
N LYS A 298 -16.96 14.10 7.04
CA LYS A 298 -17.55 13.89 5.70
C LYS A 298 -16.69 13.00 4.82
N ILE A 299 -15.38 12.98 5.08
CA ILE A 299 -14.41 12.19 4.32
C ILE A 299 -13.57 11.39 5.30
N LEU A 300 -13.45 10.09 5.09
CA LEU A 300 -12.66 9.19 5.93
C LEU A 300 -11.55 8.54 5.09
N PHE A 301 -10.32 8.77 5.50
CA PHE A 301 -9.13 8.24 4.89
C PHE A 301 -8.56 7.09 5.74
N LEU A 302 -8.47 5.89 5.17
CA LEU A 302 -8.00 4.68 5.84
C LEU A 302 -6.78 4.13 5.11
N ASP A 303 -5.58 4.31 5.67
CA ASP A 303 -4.35 3.81 5.06
C ASP A 303 -4.08 2.39 5.55
N GLU A 304 -4.38 1.38 4.71
CA GLU A 304 -4.26 -0.04 5.02
C GLU A 304 -4.96 -0.47 6.33
N PRO A 305 -6.31 -0.33 6.42
CA PRO A 305 -7.03 -0.54 7.67
C PRO A 305 -6.93 -1.97 8.21
N SER A 306 -6.99 -3.00 7.37
CA SER A 306 -7.02 -4.40 7.83
C SER A 306 -5.66 -5.12 7.88
N THR A 307 -4.56 -4.45 7.53
CA THR A 307 -3.23 -5.07 7.50
C THR A 307 -2.81 -5.56 8.90
N GLY A 308 -2.39 -6.82 9.00
CA GLY A 308 -1.91 -7.42 10.25
C GLY A 308 -3.01 -7.81 11.25
N MET A 309 -4.28 -7.71 10.87
CA MET A 309 -5.40 -8.18 11.69
C MET A 309 -5.69 -9.67 11.46
N ASP A 310 -6.22 -10.35 12.47
CA ASP A 310 -6.77 -11.69 12.32
C ASP A 310 -8.04 -11.69 11.43
N PRO A 311 -8.41 -12.81 10.79
CA PRO A 311 -9.54 -12.85 9.87
C PRO A 311 -10.87 -12.38 10.46
N VAL A 312 -11.12 -12.64 11.74
CA VAL A 312 -12.37 -12.25 12.41
C VAL A 312 -12.40 -10.74 12.63
N SER A 313 -11.32 -10.16 13.16
CA SER A 313 -11.22 -8.71 13.36
C SER A 313 -11.23 -7.93 12.04
N ARG A 314 -10.65 -8.49 10.97
CA ARG A 314 -10.70 -7.92 9.62
C ARG A 314 -12.14 -7.86 9.09
N ARG A 315 -12.90 -8.95 9.19
CA ARG A 315 -14.31 -8.97 8.79
C ARG A 315 -15.15 -7.97 9.58
N PHE A 316 -14.96 -7.91 10.90
CA PHE A 316 -15.60 -6.91 11.73
C PHE A 316 -15.29 -5.47 11.28
N MET A 317 -14.02 -5.18 10.95
CA MET A 317 -13.64 -3.86 10.44
C MET A 317 -14.32 -3.54 9.10
N TRP A 318 -14.46 -4.54 8.24
CA TRP A 318 -15.16 -4.39 6.98
C TRP A 318 -16.65 -4.08 7.17
N ASP A 319 -17.31 -4.75 8.11
CA ASP A 319 -18.72 -4.49 8.42
C ASP A 319 -18.92 -3.03 8.85
N ILE A 320 -18.05 -2.51 9.72
CA ILE A 320 -18.08 -1.11 10.17
C ILE A 320 -17.83 -0.12 9.03
N ILE A 321 -16.82 -0.36 8.17
CA ILE A 321 -16.54 0.53 7.03
C ILE A 321 -17.71 0.52 6.03
N SER A 322 -18.30 -0.65 5.79
CA SER A 322 -19.46 -0.79 4.92
C SER A 322 -20.68 -0.07 5.49
N GLU A 323 -20.92 -0.17 6.80
CA GLU A 323 -21.98 0.54 7.51
C GLU A 323 -21.90 2.06 7.30
N ILE A 324 -20.72 2.65 7.51
CA ILE A 324 -20.49 4.10 7.44
C ILE A 324 -20.58 4.64 5.99
N SER A 325 -20.05 3.88 5.04
CA SER A 325 -19.96 4.32 3.64
C SER A 325 -21.21 4.00 2.84
N THR A 326 -21.60 2.72 2.82
CA THR A 326 -22.56 2.19 1.85
C THR A 326 -23.97 2.21 2.40
N TYR A 327 -24.15 1.89 3.69
CA TYR A 327 -25.47 1.84 4.31
C TYR A 327 -25.94 3.21 4.79
N SER A 328 -25.14 3.90 5.61
CA SER A 328 -25.52 5.21 6.14
C SER A 328 -25.23 6.36 5.18
N LYS A 329 -24.28 6.18 4.25
CA LYS A 329 -23.79 7.22 3.30
C LYS A 329 -23.42 8.53 4.01
N GLU A 330 -23.00 8.43 5.26
CA GLU A 330 -22.63 9.57 6.10
C GLU A 330 -21.27 10.15 5.69
N SER A 331 -20.37 9.30 5.18
CA SER A 331 -19.01 9.68 4.83
C SER A 331 -18.58 9.07 3.48
N THR A 332 -17.81 9.82 2.71
CA THR A 332 -17.02 9.28 1.59
C THR A 332 -15.77 8.62 2.15
N VAL A 333 -15.57 7.33 1.88
CA VAL A 333 -14.41 6.58 2.39
C VAL A 333 -13.40 6.38 1.28
N VAL A 334 -12.14 6.64 1.58
CA VAL A 334 -11.02 6.33 0.70
C VAL A 334 -10.06 5.43 1.46
N LEU A 335 -9.88 4.21 0.99
CA LEU A 335 -8.97 3.24 1.58
C LEU A 335 -7.81 2.93 0.65
N THR A 336 -6.61 2.76 1.21
CA THR A 336 -5.49 2.14 0.51
C THR A 336 -5.42 0.69 0.92
N THR A 337 -5.22 -0.20 -0.04
CA THR A 337 -5.04 -1.62 0.26
C THR A 337 -4.20 -2.32 -0.79
N HIS A 338 -3.62 -3.44 -0.37
CA HIS A 338 -3.01 -4.43 -1.25
C HIS A 338 -3.85 -5.72 -1.29
N SER A 339 -4.98 -5.77 -0.56
CA SER A 339 -5.89 -6.92 -0.52
C SER A 339 -7.02 -6.74 -1.52
N MET A 340 -7.09 -7.63 -2.51
CA MET A 340 -8.19 -7.63 -3.48
C MET A 340 -9.51 -7.98 -2.81
N GLU A 341 -9.50 -8.92 -1.86
CA GLU A 341 -10.70 -9.29 -1.09
C GLU A 341 -11.30 -8.07 -0.37
N GLU A 342 -10.47 -7.20 0.19
CA GLU A 342 -10.92 -5.97 0.87
C GLU A 342 -11.58 -4.98 -0.12
N CYS A 343 -10.96 -4.79 -1.29
CA CYS A 343 -11.54 -3.98 -2.36
C CYS A 343 -12.89 -4.55 -2.82
N GLU A 344 -12.98 -5.86 -3.03
CA GLU A 344 -14.21 -6.50 -3.50
C GLU A 344 -15.34 -6.45 -2.47
N ALA A 345 -15.01 -6.53 -1.17
CA ALA A 345 -15.99 -6.49 -0.10
C ALA A 345 -16.49 -5.07 0.22
N LEU A 346 -15.62 -4.05 0.11
CA LEU A 346 -15.91 -2.70 0.61
C LEU A 346 -16.11 -1.64 -0.46
N CYS A 347 -15.38 -1.73 -1.58
CA CYS A 347 -15.23 -0.61 -2.48
C CYS A 347 -16.30 -0.62 -3.57
N THR A 348 -17.08 0.45 -3.63
CA THR A 348 -18.00 0.71 -4.75
C THR A 348 -17.24 1.00 -6.05
N ARG A 349 -16.05 1.60 -5.93
CA ARG A 349 -15.16 1.91 -7.05
C ARG A 349 -13.72 1.66 -6.66
N VAL A 350 -12.94 1.07 -7.55
CA VAL A 350 -11.55 0.70 -7.34
C VAL A 350 -10.70 1.39 -8.39
N GLY A 351 -9.56 1.92 -7.94
CA GLY A 351 -8.51 2.45 -8.79
C GLY A 351 -7.24 1.63 -8.64
N ILE A 352 -6.77 1.00 -9.72
CA ILE A 352 -5.51 0.25 -9.71
C ILE A 352 -4.37 1.21 -10.04
N MET A 353 -3.45 1.39 -9.09
CA MET A 353 -2.27 2.24 -9.21
C MET A 353 -1.02 1.42 -9.54
N VAL A 354 -0.29 1.84 -10.56
CA VAL A 354 0.99 1.26 -10.98
C VAL A 354 1.95 2.39 -11.35
N GLY A 355 3.17 2.36 -10.84
CA GLY A 355 4.20 3.37 -11.18
C GLY A 355 3.85 4.82 -10.82
N GLY A 356 2.94 5.08 -9.87
CA GLY A 356 2.51 6.43 -9.52
C GLY A 356 1.35 6.98 -10.36
N GLY A 357 0.87 6.24 -11.35
CA GLY A 357 -0.30 6.57 -12.16
C GLY A 357 -1.48 5.63 -11.90
N LEU A 358 -2.68 6.09 -12.27
CA LEU A 358 -3.89 5.26 -12.26
C LEU A 358 -3.96 4.52 -13.61
N LYS A 359 -3.96 3.18 -13.58
CA LYS A 359 -4.02 2.36 -14.80
C LYS A 359 -5.42 2.00 -15.21
N CYS A 360 -6.30 1.74 -14.24
CA CYS A 360 -7.71 1.55 -14.50
C CYS A 360 -8.55 2.08 -13.35
N LEU A 361 -9.79 2.42 -13.66
CA LEU A 361 -10.75 3.00 -12.73
C LEU A 361 -12.14 2.43 -13.04
N GLY A 362 -12.86 1.96 -12.02
CA GLY A 362 -14.24 1.51 -12.21
C GLY A 362 -14.76 0.68 -11.06
N SER A 363 -15.99 0.20 -11.17
CA SER A 363 -16.51 -0.80 -10.23
C SER A 363 -15.79 -2.14 -10.44
N VAL A 364 -15.76 -2.99 -9.41
CA VAL A 364 -15.13 -4.32 -9.52
C VAL A 364 -15.71 -5.12 -10.68
N GLN A 365 -17.03 -5.08 -10.87
CA GLN A 365 -17.69 -5.78 -11.97
C GLN A 365 -17.31 -5.20 -13.35
N HIS A 366 -17.17 -3.88 -13.45
CA HIS A 366 -16.72 -3.21 -14.67
C HIS A 366 -15.29 -3.62 -15.02
N LEU A 367 -14.39 -3.62 -14.04
CA LEU A 367 -13.01 -4.05 -14.22
C LEU A 367 -12.94 -5.53 -14.65
N LYS A 368 -13.72 -6.42 -14.02
CA LYS A 368 -13.83 -7.83 -14.41
C LYS A 368 -14.37 -8.03 -15.83
N THR A 369 -15.28 -7.18 -16.27
CA THR A 369 -15.86 -7.27 -17.62
C THR A 369 -14.91 -6.74 -18.68
N ARG A 370 -14.18 -5.66 -18.38
CA ARG A 370 -13.30 -4.96 -19.33
C ARG A 370 -11.92 -5.60 -19.47
N PHE A 371 -11.33 -6.03 -18.35
CA PHE A 371 -9.98 -6.58 -18.29
C PHE A 371 -9.97 -8.09 -17.99
N GLY A 372 -11.14 -8.70 -17.79
CA GLY A 372 -11.26 -10.14 -17.64
C GLY A 372 -10.94 -10.83 -18.95
N ASP A 373 -10.07 -11.83 -18.89
CA ASP A 373 -9.66 -12.62 -20.05
C ASP A 373 -10.50 -13.91 -20.11
N GLY A 374 -11.83 -13.76 -20.13
CA GLY A 374 -12.77 -14.88 -20.21
C GLY A 374 -13.16 -15.55 -18.89
N LEU A 375 -13.74 -16.74 -19.00
CA LEU A 375 -14.24 -17.55 -17.87
C LEU A 375 -13.35 -18.76 -17.65
N MET A 376 -13.05 -19.08 -16.39
CA MET A 376 -12.41 -20.34 -16.03
C MET A 376 -13.48 -21.40 -15.79
N PHE A 377 -13.33 -22.55 -16.45
CA PHE A 377 -14.18 -23.71 -16.34
C PHE A 377 -13.38 -24.87 -15.75
N ASP A 378 -13.75 -25.31 -14.56
CA ASP A 378 -13.20 -26.51 -13.89
C ASP A 378 -14.25 -27.62 -13.96
N ALA A 379 -13.88 -28.80 -14.46
CA ALA A 379 -14.74 -29.97 -14.44
C ALA A 379 -14.02 -31.22 -13.98
N LYS A 380 -14.71 -32.01 -13.15
CA LYS A 380 -14.36 -33.37 -12.77
C LYS A 380 -15.26 -34.35 -13.53
N LEU A 381 -14.64 -35.23 -14.30
CA LEU A 381 -15.30 -36.26 -15.08
C LEU A 381 -15.70 -37.44 -14.18
N GLN A 382 -16.73 -38.18 -14.59
CA GLN A 382 -17.15 -39.39 -13.90
C GLN A 382 -16.11 -40.51 -14.09
N VAL A 383 -15.80 -41.21 -13.00
CA VAL A 383 -14.95 -42.41 -13.07
C VAL A 383 -15.70 -43.49 -13.88
N PRO A 384 -15.04 -44.15 -14.85
CA PRO A 384 -15.67 -45.22 -15.63
C PRO A 384 -16.21 -46.32 -14.72
N LEU A 385 -17.49 -46.69 -14.89
CA LEU A 385 -18.09 -47.81 -14.15
C LEU A 385 -17.53 -49.13 -14.67
N THR A 386 -17.38 -50.12 -13.78
CA THR A 386 -16.88 -51.46 -14.14
C THR A 386 -17.74 -52.12 -15.23
N GLU A 387 -19.04 -51.85 -15.26
CA GLU A 387 -19.96 -52.35 -16.28
C GLU A 387 -19.66 -51.77 -17.67
N ASP A 388 -19.43 -50.46 -17.77
CA ASP A 388 -19.10 -49.77 -19.03
C ASP A 388 -17.76 -50.22 -19.58
N VAL A 389 -16.77 -50.36 -18.70
CA VAL A 389 -15.44 -50.90 -19.05
C VAL A 389 -15.61 -52.33 -19.56
N SER A 390 -16.40 -53.15 -18.87
CA SER A 390 -16.60 -54.55 -19.26
C SER A 390 -17.30 -54.68 -20.61
N ALA A 391 -18.33 -53.87 -20.83
CA ALA A 391 -19.05 -53.83 -22.10
C ALA A 391 -18.16 -53.36 -23.25
N LEU A 392 -17.30 -52.37 -23.03
CA LEU A 392 -16.39 -51.86 -24.05
C LEU A 392 -15.30 -52.89 -24.43
N VAL A 393 -14.79 -53.61 -23.44
CA VAL A 393 -13.82 -54.70 -23.66
C VAL A 393 -14.45 -55.85 -24.42
N LEU A 394 -15.60 -56.37 -23.95
CA LEU A 394 -16.30 -57.50 -24.59
C LEU A 394 -16.78 -57.20 -26.02
N ARG A 395 -16.86 -55.92 -26.40
CA ARG A 395 -17.19 -55.50 -27.77
C ARG A 395 -16.03 -55.67 -28.76
N HIS A 396 -14.78 -55.63 -28.29
CA HIS A 396 -13.58 -55.66 -29.13
C HIS A 396 -12.63 -56.82 -28.81
N PHE A 397 -12.80 -57.46 -27.66
CA PHE A 397 -11.97 -58.55 -27.14
C PHE A 397 -12.85 -59.66 -26.55
N ASP A 398 -12.36 -60.89 -26.58
CA ASP A 398 -13.09 -62.07 -26.07
C ASP A 398 -13.11 -62.17 -24.53
N SER A 399 -12.19 -61.49 -23.83
CA SER A 399 -12.03 -61.58 -22.36
C SER A 399 -11.57 -60.25 -21.74
N LEU A 400 -11.94 -60.04 -20.47
CA LEU A 400 -11.52 -58.90 -19.64
C LEU A 400 -10.05 -58.96 -19.22
N GLU A 401 -9.48 -60.17 -19.23
CA GLU A 401 -8.08 -60.43 -18.86
C GLU A 401 -7.14 -60.46 -20.08
N THR A 402 -7.65 -60.14 -21.27
CA THR A 402 -6.84 -60.07 -22.48
C THR A 402 -5.68 -59.10 -22.28
N ARG A 403 -4.48 -59.57 -22.61
CA ARG A 403 -3.23 -58.82 -22.50
C ARG A 403 -2.94 -58.20 -23.85
N ILE A 404 -2.70 -56.89 -23.86
CA ILE A 404 -2.32 -56.12 -25.03
C ILE A 404 -0.84 -55.83 -24.89
N ASP A 405 -0.02 -56.43 -25.75
CA ASP A 405 1.42 -56.19 -25.78
C ASP A 405 1.71 -54.78 -26.35
N GLU A 406 2.90 -54.24 -26.06
CA GLU A 406 3.29 -52.89 -26.49
C GLU A 406 3.16 -52.70 -28.02
N ASP A 407 3.54 -53.72 -28.80
CA ASP A 407 3.45 -53.73 -30.27
C ASP A 407 2.00 -53.71 -30.79
N GLN A 408 1.03 -54.12 -29.97
CA GLN A 408 -0.39 -54.22 -30.32
C GLN A 408 -1.20 -52.97 -29.92
N LEU A 409 -0.62 -52.04 -29.15
CA LEU A 409 -1.30 -50.82 -28.71
C LEU A 409 -1.74 -49.94 -29.89
N ALA A 410 -0.90 -49.84 -30.92
CA ALA A 410 -1.18 -49.10 -32.15
C ALA A 410 -2.38 -49.68 -32.92
N GLU A 411 -2.42 -51.01 -33.07
CA GLU A 411 -3.52 -51.71 -33.72
C GLU A 411 -4.81 -51.63 -32.89
N THR A 412 -4.70 -51.73 -31.57
CA THR A 412 -5.82 -51.57 -30.66
C THR A 412 -6.45 -50.18 -30.75
N CYS A 413 -5.64 -49.11 -30.85
CA CYS A 413 -6.17 -47.75 -31.06
C CYS A 413 -6.91 -47.60 -32.40
N ARG A 414 -6.49 -48.34 -33.44
CA ARG A 414 -7.21 -48.38 -34.73
C ARG A 414 -8.52 -49.15 -34.63
N LEU A 415 -8.53 -50.28 -33.93
CA LEU A 415 -9.73 -51.09 -33.69
C LEU A 415 -10.81 -50.29 -32.97
N PHE A 416 -10.42 -49.45 -32.01
CA PHE A 416 -11.34 -48.58 -31.26
C PHE A 416 -11.74 -47.30 -32.02
N GLY A 417 -11.20 -47.08 -33.23
CA GLY A 417 -11.67 -46.04 -34.15
C GLY A 417 -10.93 -44.70 -34.10
N LYS A 418 -9.86 -44.56 -33.29
CA LYS A 418 -9.03 -43.34 -33.25
C LYS A 418 -7.53 -43.70 -33.29
N ALA A 419 -7.01 -43.91 -34.50
CA ALA A 419 -5.60 -44.25 -34.72
C ALA A 419 -4.60 -43.22 -34.16
N ALA A 420 -4.96 -41.94 -34.14
CA ALA A 420 -4.09 -40.86 -33.66
C ALA A 420 -3.85 -40.88 -32.14
N TRP A 421 -4.66 -41.61 -31.37
CA TRP A 421 -4.52 -41.69 -29.91
C TRP A 421 -3.33 -42.53 -29.44
N GLU A 422 -2.71 -43.30 -30.33
CA GLU A 422 -1.42 -43.94 -30.06
C GLU A 422 -0.38 -42.92 -29.57
N GLN A 423 -0.36 -41.72 -30.15
CA GLN A 423 0.57 -40.64 -29.78
C GLN A 423 0.31 -40.07 -28.37
N LYS A 424 -0.88 -40.29 -27.80
CA LYS A 424 -1.23 -39.92 -26.42
C LYS A 424 -0.65 -40.93 -25.41
N ILE A 425 -0.23 -42.13 -25.82
CA ILE A 425 0.33 -43.16 -24.93
C ILE A 425 1.84 -42.91 -24.75
N THR A 426 2.16 -41.81 -24.08
CA THR A 426 3.55 -41.39 -23.81
C THR A 426 3.74 -41.07 -22.34
N ASN A 427 4.97 -41.17 -21.85
CA ASN A 427 5.31 -40.88 -20.45
C ASN A 427 5.04 -39.42 -20.04
N THR A 428 4.90 -38.51 -21.01
CA THR A 428 4.62 -37.09 -20.81
C THR A 428 3.13 -36.74 -20.86
N HIS A 429 2.26 -37.67 -21.28
CA HIS A 429 0.82 -37.41 -21.39
C HIS A 429 0.12 -37.50 -20.01
N PRO A 430 -0.78 -36.55 -19.65
CA PRO A 430 -1.41 -36.50 -18.33
C PRO A 430 -2.10 -37.79 -17.88
N THR A 431 -2.72 -38.52 -18.79
CA THR A 431 -3.42 -39.79 -18.53
C THR A 431 -2.77 -40.99 -19.21
N GLY A 432 -1.99 -40.75 -20.26
CA GLY A 432 -1.41 -41.80 -21.12
C GLY A 432 -0.13 -42.38 -20.53
N HIS A 433 0.52 -41.64 -19.63
CA HIS A 433 1.69 -42.12 -18.89
C HIS A 433 1.37 -43.41 -18.10
N THR A 434 0.14 -43.57 -17.61
CA THR A 434 -0.27 -44.75 -16.84
C THR A 434 -0.23 -46.01 -17.71
N ILE A 435 -0.75 -45.92 -18.94
CA ILE A 435 -0.73 -47.02 -19.92
C ILE A 435 0.69 -47.29 -20.41
N ALA A 436 1.46 -46.24 -20.73
CA ALA A 436 2.85 -46.38 -21.15
C ALA A 436 3.74 -47.02 -20.07
N ASN A 437 3.50 -46.69 -18.80
CA ASN A 437 4.21 -47.30 -17.67
C ASN A 437 3.84 -48.77 -17.47
N PHE A 438 2.57 -49.15 -17.63
CA PHE A 438 2.16 -50.57 -17.56
C PHE A 438 2.79 -51.39 -18.68
N ALA A 439 2.76 -50.89 -19.92
CA ALA A 439 3.40 -51.55 -21.05
C ALA A 439 4.91 -51.78 -20.82
N LYS A 440 5.63 -50.76 -20.33
CA LYS A 440 7.08 -50.85 -20.09
C LYS A 440 7.48 -51.69 -18.87
N ARG A 441 6.68 -51.66 -17.80
CA ARG A 441 7.00 -52.36 -16.54
C ARG A 441 6.62 -53.83 -16.61
N ASP A 442 5.40 -54.11 -17.06
CA ASP A 442 4.80 -55.44 -16.99
C ASP A 442 4.89 -56.18 -18.33
N GLY A 443 5.29 -55.50 -19.41
CA GLY A 443 5.39 -56.04 -20.78
C GLY A 443 4.06 -56.11 -21.53
N TYR A 444 2.95 -55.82 -20.84
CA TYR A 444 1.59 -55.83 -21.38
C TYR A 444 0.68 -54.86 -20.61
N VAL A 445 -0.44 -54.50 -21.22
CA VAL A 445 -1.54 -53.74 -20.61
C VAL A 445 -2.79 -54.60 -20.60
N LEU A 446 -3.50 -54.66 -19.48
CA LEU A 446 -4.80 -55.34 -19.44
C LEU A 446 -5.83 -54.57 -20.27
N ALA A 447 -6.65 -55.29 -21.04
CA ALA A 447 -7.71 -54.72 -21.85
C ALA A 447 -8.69 -53.85 -21.02
N SER A 448 -8.95 -54.23 -19.76
CA SER A 448 -9.76 -53.44 -18.81
C SER A 448 -9.14 -52.09 -18.46
N SER A 449 -7.83 -52.04 -18.19
CA SER A 449 -7.10 -50.80 -17.93
C SER A 449 -7.05 -49.89 -19.16
N PHE A 450 -6.83 -50.48 -20.34
CA PHE A 450 -6.86 -49.74 -21.61
C PHE A 450 -8.26 -49.17 -21.91
N ALA A 451 -9.31 -49.96 -21.70
CA ALA A 451 -10.69 -49.53 -21.90
C ALA A 451 -11.12 -48.43 -20.91
N ALA A 452 -10.70 -48.50 -19.64
CA ALA A 452 -10.95 -47.44 -18.67
C ALA A 452 -10.26 -46.11 -19.06
N TRP A 453 -9.01 -46.19 -19.54
CA TRP A 453 -8.30 -45.04 -20.09
C TRP A 453 -9.00 -44.49 -21.33
N TRP A 454 -9.45 -45.36 -22.25
CA TRP A 454 -10.17 -44.98 -23.46
C TRP A 454 -11.48 -44.23 -23.17
N ILE A 455 -12.27 -44.71 -22.20
CA ILE A 455 -13.50 -44.05 -21.77
C ILE A 455 -13.19 -42.66 -21.22
N THR A 456 -12.16 -42.54 -20.36
CA THR A 456 -11.75 -41.27 -19.76
C THR A 456 -11.27 -40.26 -20.82
N GLU A 457 -10.49 -40.70 -21.82
CA GLU A 457 -10.11 -39.84 -22.96
C GLU A 457 -11.31 -39.45 -23.81
N THR A 458 -12.28 -40.34 -23.99
CA THR A 458 -13.48 -40.06 -24.78
C THR A 458 -14.35 -39.01 -24.10
N GLN A 459 -14.53 -39.11 -22.78
CA GLN A 459 -15.25 -38.12 -21.99
C GLN A 459 -14.56 -36.74 -22.05
N PHE A 460 -13.23 -36.70 -21.95
CA PHE A 460 -12.47 -35.46 -22.07
C PHE A 460 -12.61 -34.82 -23.47
N ASP A 461 -12.40 -35.59 -24.55
CA ASP A 461 -12.56 -35.12 -25.93
C ASP A 461 -13.99 -34.58 -26.16
N ASN A 462 -15.02 -35.22 -25.58
CA ASN A 462 -16.41 -34.77 -25.66
C ASN A 462 -16.62 -33.41 -24.97
N VAL A 463 -16.04 -33.21 -23.78
CA VAL A 463 -16.10 -31.93 -23.05
C VAL A 463 -15.35 -30.84 -23.83
N SER A 464 -14.12 -31.10 -24.29
CA SER A 464 -13.34 -30.14 -25.07
C SER A 464 -14.09 -29.73 -26.34
N SER A 465 -14.58 -30.72 -27.11
CA SER A 465 -15.32 -30.47 -28.35
C SER A 465 -16.65 -29.73 -28.10
N PHE A 466 -17.33 -30.01 -26.98
CA PHE A 466 -18.54 -29.31 -26.59
C PHE A 466 -18.25 -27.85 -26.28
N LEU A 467 -17.20 -27.55 -25.52
CA LEU A 467 -16.81 -26.18 -25.18
C LEU A 467 -16.37 -25.41 -26.43
N GLU A 468 -15.50 -26.00 -27.26
CA GLU A 468 -15.05 -25.40 -28.53
C GLU A 468 -16.20 -25.12 -29.49
N LYS A 469 -17.17 -26.05 -29.60
CA LYS A 469 -18.32 -25.88 -30.49
C LYS A 469 -19.25 -24.75 -30.05
N ASN A 470 -19.46 -24.58 -28.74
CA ASN A 470 -20.42 -23.61 -28.21
C ASN A 470 -19.81 -22.22 -27.97
N PHE A 471 -18.52 -22.15 -27.63
CA PHE A 471 -17.84 -20.90 -27.24
C PHE A 471 -16.68 -20.50 -28.16
N GLY A 472 -16.23 -21.39 -29.05
CA GLY A 472 -15.16 -21.12 -30.02
C GLY A 472 -13.77 -21.21 -29.42
N ALA A 473 -13.31 -20.13 -28.78
CA ALA A 473 -11.94 -20.01 -28.28
C ALA A 473 -11.81 -20.58 -26.86
N VAL A 474 -11.36 -21.83 -26.75
CA VAL A 474 -11.15 -22.52 -25.47
C VAL A 474 -9.70 -22.95 -25.37
N GLU A 475 -9.02 -22.49 -24.32
CA GLU A 475 -7.64 -22.88 -23.99
C GLU A 475 -7.66 -23.91 -22.86
N LEU A 476 -6.99 -25.05 -23.04
CA LEU A 476 -6.77 -26.01 -21.96
C LEU A 476 -5.61 -25.53 -21.08
N LEU A 477 -5.88 -25.15 -19.83
CA LEU A 477 -4.86 -24.69 -18.89
C LEU A 477 -4.12 -25.86 -18.25
N GLU A 478 -4.88 -26.81 -17.71
CA GLU A 478 -4.31 -27.94 -16.98
C GLU A 478 -5.25 -29.16 -17.04
N ARG A 479 -4.65 -30.36 -17.04
CA ARG A 479 -5.37 -31.63 -16.98
C ARG A 479 -4.67 -32.55 -16.00
N LYS A 480 -5.40 -33.05 -15.00
CA LYS A 480 -4.89 -34.00 -14.00
C LYS A 480 -5.93 -35.09 -13.75
N HIS A 481 -5.61 -36.32 -14.16
CA HIS A 481 -6.49 -37.49 -13.98
C HIS A 481 -7.91 -37.26 -14.52
N ASP A 482 -8.89 -37.11 -13.63
CA ASP A 482 -10.32 -36.88 -13.89
C ASP A 482 -10.69 -35.39 -13.91
N SER A 483 -9.77 -34.50 -13.53
CA SER A 483 -9.99 -33.06 -13.43
C SER A 483 -9.39 -32.33 -14.64
N CYS A 484 -10.14 -31.39 -15.20
CA CYS A 484 -9.74 -30.58 -16.35
C CYS A 484 -10.11 -29.11 -16.14
N TRP A 485 -9.15 -28.23 -16.44
CA TRP A 485 -9.30 -26.79 -16.33
C TRP A 485 -9.17 -26.15 -17.70
N PHE A 486 -10.23 -25.47 -18.12
CA PHE A 486 -10.31 -24.75 -19.38
C PHE A 486 -10.49 -23.25 -19.12
N LYS A 487 -9.95 -22.44 -20.02
CA LYS A 487 -10.20 -21.01 -20.10
C LYS A 487 -11.02 -20.75 -21.36
N ILE A 488 -12.21 -20.21 -21.18
CA ILE A 488 -13.14 -19.89 -22.26
C ILE A 488 -13.00 -18.40 -22.55
N HIS A 489 -12.41 -18.06 -23.69
CA HIS A 489 -12.26 -16.68 -24.13
C HIS A 489 -13.51 -16.20 -24.86
N GLY A 490 -13.93 -14.97 -24.61
CA GLY A 490 -14.93 -14.28 -25.43
C GLY A 490 -14.49 -14.26 -26.89
N GLN A 491 -15.43 -14.26 -27.86
CA GLN A 491 -15.08 -13.83 -29.22
C GLN A 491 -14.85 -12.31 -29.23
N SER A 492 -13.85 -11.85 -28.50
CA SER A 492 -13.23 -10.56 -28.66
C SER A 492 -11.84 -10.86 -29.22
N GLY A 493 -11.68 -10.65 -30.53
CA GLY A 493 -10.46 -11.00 -31.25
C GLY A 493 -9.20 -10.51 -30.54
N HIS A 494 -8.23 -11.40 -30.41
CA HIS A 494 -6.83 -11.01 -30.24
C HIS A 494 -6.50 -9.93 -31.28
N GLY A 495 -6.25 -8.71 -30.82
CA GLY A 495 -5.70 -7.63 -31.66
C GLY A 495 -6.60 -6.41 -31.92
N ALA A 496 -7.53 -6.04 -31.03
CA ALA A 496 -8.07 -4.69 -31.06
C ALA A 496 -7.06 -3.72 -30.41
N ALA A 497 -6.22 -3.14 -31.26
CA ALA A 497 -5.48 -1.93 -30.94
C ALA A 497 -6.42 -0.86 -30.37
N PHE A 498 -5.88 -0.06 -29.45
CA PHE A 498 -6.50 1.12 -28.86
C PHE A 498 -7.34 1.92 -29.87
N GLY A 499 -8.66 1.96 -29.64
CA GLY A 499 -9.57 2.89 -30.29
C GLY A 499 -10.89 2.28 -30.74
N GLY A 500 -11.99 2.70 -30.11
CA GLY A 500 -13.33 2.56 -30.68
C GLY A 500 -14.41 2.06 -29.73
N SER A 501 -15.22 3.00 -29.25
CA SER A 501 -16.64 2.91 -28.90
C SER A 501 -17.22 1.54 -28.47
N GLY A 502 -17.42 1.44 -27.15
CA GLY A 502 -18.57 0.86 -26.46
C GLY A 502 -19.64 0.05 -27.21
N ALA A 503 -19.96 -1.07 -26.56
CA ALA A 503 -21.29 -1.68 -26.50
C ALA A 503 -21.71 -2.62 -27.64
N GLN A 504 -20.98 -3.72 -27.78
CA GLN A 504 -21.61 -5.02 -28.05
C GLN A 504 -20.72 -6.14 -27.50
N ALA A 505 -20.62 -6.20 -26.16
CA ALA A 505 -20.04 -7.36 -25.50
C ALA A 505 -20.92 -8.57 -25.81
N ASP A 506 -20.29 -9.55 -26.44
CA ASP A 506 -20.81 -10.82 -26.92
C ASP A 506 -21.81 -11.44 -25.93
N SER A 507 -23.10 -11.46 -26.29
CA SER A 507 -24.18 -11.95 -25.41
C SER A 507 -24.07 -13.44 -25.08
N THR A 508 -23.12 -14.13 -25.70
CA THR A 508 -22.84 -15.56 -25.62
C THR A 508 -22.07 -15.94 -24.35
N LEU A 509 -21.12 -15.11 -23.90
CA LEU A 509 -20.16 -15.48 -22.84
C LEU A 509 -20.51 -14.96 -21.44
N ARG A 510 -21.81 -14.90 -21.14
CA ARG A 510 -22.28 -14.64 -19.77
C ARG A 510 -22.16 -15.90 -18.93
N LEU A 511 -21.78 -15.73 -17.66
CA LEU A 511 -21.69 -16.83 -16.70
C LEU A 511 -22.98 -17.66 -16.64
N SER A 512 -24.14 -16.99 -16.68
CA SER A 512 -25.46 -17.62 -16.73
C SER A 512 -25.61 -18.59 -17.91
N ASN A 513 -25.20 -18.16 -19.10
CA ASN A 513 -25.35 -18.96 -20.31
C ASN A 513 -24.44 -20.18 -20.30
N VAL A 514 -23.21 -20.03 -19.81
CA VAL A 514 -22.28 -21.16 -19.67
C VAL A 514 -22.84 -22.18 -18.68
N PHE A 515 -23.36 -21.71 -17.55
CA PHE A 515 -23.98 -22.56 -16.55
C PHE A 515 -25.20 -23.30 -17.12
N ASP A 516 -26.11 -22.58 -17.79
CA ASP A 516 -27.30 -23.17 -18.42
C ASP A 516 -26.95 -24.22 -19.48
N LEU A 517 -25.95 -23.96 -20.32
CA LEU A 517 -25.52 -24.90 -21.36
C LEU A 517 -24.85 -26.14 -20.79
N VAL A 518 -23.97 -25.99 -19.79
CA VAL A 518 -23.25 -27.10 -19.18
C VAL A 518 -24.21 -27.94 -18.33
N GLU A 519 -25.12 -27.33 -17.58
CA GLU A 519 -26.07 -28.07 -16.74
C GLU A 519 -27.01 -28.94 -17.60
N ASN A 520 -27.49 -28.42 -18.73
CA ASN A 520 -28.32 -29.18 -19.67
C ASN A 520 -27.56 -30.34 -20.34
N ALA A 521 -26.23 -30.23 -20.50
CA ALA A 521 -25.38 -31.25 -21.13
C ALA A 521 -24.64 -32.15 -20.12
N LYS A 522 -24.77 -31.89 -18.81
CA LYS A 522 -23.96 -32.53 -17.76
C LYS A 522 -24.00 -34.05 -17.78
N THR A 523 -25.19 -34.63 -17.95
CA THR A 523 -25.39 -36.08 -18.02
C THR A 523 -24.81 -36.69 -19.29
N GLN A 524 -24.91 -35.98 -20.41
CA GLN A 524 -24.36 -36.42 -21.71
C GLN A 524 -22.84 -36.35 -21.74
N LEU A 525 -22.25 -35.36 -21.07
CA LEU A 525 -20.81 -35.14 -20.99
C LEU A 525 -20.12 -35.96 -19.88
N ALA A 526 -20.88 -36.76 -19.11
CA ALA A 526 -20.39 -37.52 -17.97
C ALA A 526 -19.60 -36.66 -16.96
N ILE A 527 -20.06 -35.43 -16.70
CA ILE A 527 -19.45 -34.53 -15.72
C ILE A 527 -20.03 -34.83 -14.33
N ARG A 528 -19.17 -35.09 -13.36
CA ARG A 528 -19.55 -35.30 -11.95
C ARG A 528 -19.80 -33.96 -11.26
N GLU A 529 -18.80 -33.09 -11.29
CA GLU A 529 -18.78 -31.78 -10.64
C GLU A 529 -18.17 -30.77 -11.62
N TYR A 530 -18.66 -29.53 -11.62
CA TYR A 530 -18.01 -28.44 -12.35
C TYR A 530 -18.15 -27.13 -11.59
N SER A 531 -17.28 -26.18 -11.92
CA SER A 531 -17.31 -24.81 -11.43
C SER A 531 -16.97 -23.87 -12.59
N VAL A 532 -17.69 -22.75 -12.69
CA VAL A 532 -17.40 -21.69 -13.65
C VAL A 532 -17.16 -20.41 -12.88
N SER A 533 -16.04 -19.75 -13.13
CA SER A 533 -15.66 -18.51 -12.45
C SER A 533 -15.17 -17.45 -13.44
N GLN A 534 -15.45 -16.19 -13.14
CA GLN A 534 -14.88 -15.06 -13.88
C GLN A 534 -13.43 -14.84 -13.46
N THR A 535 -12.64 -14.18 -14.32
CA THR A 535 -11.33 -13.66 -13.95
C THR A 535 -11.44 -12.88 -12.62
N THR A 536 -10.58 -13.21 -11.66
CA THR A 536 -10.60 -12.55 -10.36
C THR A 536 -9.97 -11.17 -10.45
N LEU A 537 -10.31 -10.26 -9.53
CA LEU A 537 -9.64 -8.95 -9.46
C LEU A 537 -8.13 -9.11 -9.22
N GLU A 538 -7.71 -10.18 -8.55
CA GLU A 538 -6.32 -10.53 -8.34
C GLU A 538 -5.59 -10.85 -9.65
N GLN A 539 -6.18 -11.63 -10.55
CA GLN A 539 -5.58 -11.91 -11.86
C GLN A 539 -5.42 -10.64 -12.70
N ILE A 540 -6.44 -9.76 -12.70
CA ILE A 540 -6.39 -8.46 -13.38
C ILE A 540 -5.28 -7.61 -12.79
N PHE A 541 -5.23 -7.50 -11.46
CA PHE A 541 -4.17 -6.77 -10.77
C PHE A 541 -2.79 -7.30 -11.12
N ASN A 542 -2.58 -8.61 -11.10
CA ASN A 542 -1.29 -9.23 -11.41
C ASN A 542 -0.86 -8.97 -12.85
N SER A 543 -1.80 -8.90 -13.80
CA SER A 543 -1.49 -8.52 -15.19
C SER A 543 -1.01 -7.08 -15.34
N PHE A 544 -1.49 -6.16 -14.50
CA PHE A 544 -1.03 -4.77 -14.48
C PHE A 544 0.25 -4.59 -13.66
N ALA A 545 0.40 -5.35 -12.58
CA ALA A 545 1.58 -5.32 -11.74
C ALA A 545 2.82 -5.91 -12.45
N SER A 546 2.64 -6.92 -13.30
CA SER A 546 3.74 -7.51 -14.09
C SER A 546 4.29 -6.57 -15.17
N GLN A 547 3.51 -5.58 -15.61
CA GLN A 547 3.95 -4.52 -16.53
C GLN A 547 4.80 -3.46 -15.84
N GLN A 548 4.86 -3.48 -14.51
CA GLN A 548 5.73 -2.58 -13.77
C GLN A 548 7.16 -3.12 -13.91
N ASP A 549 7.97 -2.47 -14.73
CA ASP A 549 9.42 -2.69 -14.73
C ASP A 549 9.89 -2.61 -13.28
N VAL A 550 10.41 -3.72 -12.78
CA VAL A 550 11.12 -3.75 -11.51
C VAL A 550 12.40 -2.95 -11.74
N SER A 551 12.30 -1.62 -11.64
CA SER A 551 13.44 -0.79 -11.32
C SER A 551 13.82 -1.13 -9.88
N GLU A 552 14.45 -2.28 -9.70
CA GLU A 552 15.14 -2.64 -8.47
C GLU A 552 16.09 -1.48 -8.14
N PRO A 553 16.09 -0.94 -6.91
CA PRO A 553 17.25 -0.22 -6.46
C PRO A 553 18.36 -1.25 -6.37
N VAL A 554 19.32 -1.21 -7.30
CA VAL A 554 20.55 -1.98 -7.23
C VAL A 554 21.20 -1.69 -5.89
N LEU A 555 20.95 -2.57 -4.92
CA LEU A 555 21.71 -2.68 -3.70
C LEU A 555 22.98 -3.42 -4.10
N THR A 556 23.94 -2.72 -4.68
CA THR A 556 25.31 -3.21 -4.75
C THR A 556 25.82 -3.31 -3.32
N THR A 557 25.73 -4.50 -2.75
CA THR A 557 26.59 -4.93 -1.66
C THR A 557 28.04 -4.81 -2.15
N PRO A 558 28.94 -4.10 -1.46
CA PRO A 558 30.35 -4.13 -1.81
C PRO A 558 30.91 -5.49 -1.36
N THR A 559 31.08 -6.40 -2.31
CA THR A 559 31.91 -7.59 -2.13
C THR A 559 33.37 -7.18 -1.98
N ASN A 560 34.01 -7.67 -0.91
CA ASN A 560 35.44 -7.57 -0.65
C ASN A 560 36.28 -7.92 -1.88
N SER A 561 37.07 -6.96 -2.36
CA SER A 561 38.35 -7.22 -3.02
C SER A 561 39.42 -6.37 -2.35
N SER A 562 40.32 -7.05 -1.66
CA SER A 562 41.55 -6.54 -1.08
C SER A 562 42.46 -5.88 -2.13
N SER A 563 42.84 -4.62 -1.92
CA SER A 563 44.23 -4.15 -2.02
C SER A 563 44.36 -2.66 -1.64
N SER A 564 45.05 -2.43 -0.52
CA SER A 564 45.94 -1.30 -0.21
C SER A 564 45.55 0.13 -0.64
N PHE A 565 45.28 1.02 0.31
CA PHE A 565 46.23 2.07 0.75
C PHE A 565 45.63 2.99 1.85
N SER A 566 46.43 3.18 2.92
CA SER A 566 46.47 4.32 3.86
C SER A 566 45.31 4.54 4.86
N LEU A 567 45.40 3.85 6.01
CA LEU A 567 44.83 4.29 7.28
C LEU A 567 45.81 5.28 7.95
N GLY A 568 45.35 6.48 8.29
CA GLY A 568 46.09 7.42 9.12
C GLY A 568 45.15 8.41 9.79
N PHE A 569 45.09 8.33 11.12
CA PHE A 569 44.48 9.28 12.05
C PHE A 569 42.95 9.24 12.23
N VAL A 570 42.56 8.71 13.39
CA VAL A 570 41.58 9.20 14.38
C VAL A 570 40.77 8.02 14.94
N SER A 571 41.41 7.20 15.79
CA SER A 571 40.75 6.25 16.68
C SER A 571 41.52 6.06 18.00
N ARG A 572 41.95 7.17 18.59
CA ARG A 572 42.52 7.21 19.95
C ARG A 572 42.06 8.50 20.61
N PHE A 573 40.85 8.52 21.15
CA PHE A 573 40.46 9.33 22.29
C PHE A 573 39.03 8.92 22.65
N PHE A 574 38.92 7.96 23.58
CA PHE A 574 37.84 7.71 24.54
C PHE A 574 37.88 6.24 24.96
N ARG A 575 38.82 5.97 25.86
CA ARG A 575 38.79 4.84 26.79
C ARG A 575 39.29 5.36 28.14
N ARG A 576 38.37 5.87 28.94
CA ARG A 576 38.32 5.71 30.40
C ARG A 576 36.99 6.26 30.89
#